data_AF-A0A7S1EAW2-F1
#
_entry.id   AF-A0A7S1EAW2-F1
#
_cell.length_a   1.000
_cell.length_b   1.000
_cell.length_c   1.000
_cell.angle_alpha   90.00
_cell.angle_beta   90.00
_cell.angle_gamma   90.00
#
_symmetry.space_group_name_H-M   'P 1'
#
loop_
_entity.id
_entity.type
_entity.pdbx_description
1 polymer ?
#
loop_
_entity_poly.entity_id
_entity_poly.type
_entity_poly.pdbx_seq_one_letter_code
_entity_poly.pdbx_strand_id
1 'polypeptide(L)'
;QGQFTSTQALADVPIRAVNPQTGVASQIKLGDIASIKRAYADPPATTVRFQGKEVLALGVSMAKGGDIIAMGKALAVATQAIERDLPAGIQLGQIQDQPKAVTTSVGEFVHVLIEAVVIVLAVSFLSLG
;
A
#
# COMPACT_ATOMS: atom_id res chain seq x y z
N GLN A 1 1.83 20.24 2.87
CA GLN A 1 2.20 19.94 4.28
C GLN A 1 1.59 21.04 5.13
N GLY A 2 0.81 20.70 6.15
CA GLY A 2 0.08 21.70 6.96
C GLY A 2 0.98 22.42 7.96
N GLN A 3 0.57 23.61 8.41
CA GLN A 3 1.37 24.49 9.28
C GLN A 3 1.57 23.98 10.73
N PHE A 4 0.93 22.86 11.10
CA PHE A 4 0.96 22.32 12.45
C PHE A 4 1.44 20.87 12.46
N THR A 5 2.44 20.57 13.28
CA THR A 5 3.10 19.25 13.36
C THR A 5 2.69 18.42 14.58
N SER A 6 2.03 19.04 15.57
CA SER A 6 1.61 18.37 16.81
C SER A 6 0.25 18.86 17.30
N THR A 7 -0.46 18.04 18.07
CA THR A 7 -1.73 18.44 18.72
C THR A 7 -1.54 19.61 19.67
N GLN A 8 -0.37 19.70 20.30
CA GLN A 8 0.00 20.82 21.17
C GLN A 8 0.13 22.13 20.40
N ALA A 9 0.73 22.10 19.20
CA ALA A 9 0.84 23.28 18.35
C ALA A 9 -0.54 23.81 17.90
N LEU A 10 -1.53 22.94 17.73
CA LEU A 10 -2.92 23.36 17.51
C LEU A 10 -3.55 23.93 18.78
N ALA A 11 -3.25 23.37 19.95
CA ALA A 11 -3.80 23.83 21.22
C ALA A 11 -3.33 25.25 21.58
N ASP A 12 -2.09 25.58 21.25
CA ASP A 12 -1.51 26.90 21.51
C ASP A 12 -1.92 27.97 20.49
N VAL A 13 -2.78 27.64 19.51
CA VAL A 13 -3.29 28.62 18.53
C VAL A 13 -4.12 29.69 19.24
N PRO A 14 -3.75 30.97 19.11
CA PRO A 14 -4.54 32.04 19.69
C PRO A 14 -5.82 32.29 18.89
N ILE A 15 -6.94 32.28 19.59
CA ILE A 15 -8.27 32.63 19.08
C ILE A 15 -8.69 33.95 19.74
N ARG A 16 -9.26 34.84 18.94
CA ARG A 16 -9.88 36.07 19.45
C ARG A 16 -11.30 35.76 19.90
N ALA A 17 -11.58 35.91 21.18
CA ALA A 17 -12.92 35.79 21.74
C ALA A 17 -13.46 37.17 22.10
N VAL A 18 -14.74 37.42 21.84
CA VAL A 18 -15.43 38.65 22.26
C VAL A 18 -16.42 38.25 23.34
N ASN A 19 -16.33 38.90 24.50
CA ASN A 19 -17.30 38.67 25.57
C ASN A 19 -18.66 39.27 25.14
N PRO A 20 -19.74 38.47 25.04
CA PRO A 20 -21.04 38.95 24.57
C PRO A 20 -21.71 39.98 25.51
N GLN A 21 -21.34 40.00 26.79
CA GLN A 21 -21.93 40.87 27.81
C GLN A 21 -21.20 42.21 27.94
N THR A 22 -19.89 42.26 27.68
CA THR A 22 -19.06 43.47 27.86
C THR A 22 -18.51 44.04 26.55
N GLY A 23 -18.58 43.30 25.44
CA GLY A 23 -18.03 43.72 24.14
C GLY A 23 -16.50 43.73 24.07
N VAL A 24 -15.80 43.36 25.15
CA VAL A 24 -14.34 43.35 25.23
C VAL A 24 -13.78 42.11 24.51
N ALA A 25 -12.79 42.32 23.65
CA ALA A 25 -12.08 41.23 22.98
C ALA A 25 -10.87 40.78 23.82
N SER A 26 -10.73 39.48 24.02
CA SER A 26 -9.57 38.84 24.65
C SER A 26 -8.96 37.78 23.73
N GLN A 27 -7.69 37.47 23.97
CA GLN A 27 -6.98 36.41 23.28
C GLN A 27 -6.94 35.19 24.19
N ILE A 28 -7.50 34.08 23.72
CA ILE A 28 -7.53 32.80 24.43
C ILE A 28 -6.91 31.73 23.55
N LYS A 29 -6.37 30.66 24.12
CA LYS A 29 -5.82 29.56 23.32
C LYS A 29 -6.95 28.63 22.90
N LEU A 30 -6.81 27.98 21.75
CA LEU A 30 -7.79 26.99 21.29
C LEU A 30 -7.95 25.84 22.30
N GLY A 31 -6.87 25.44 22.96
CA GLY A 31 -6.88 24.42 24.02
C GLY A 31 -7.67 24.82 25.28
N ASP A 32 -7.92 26.10 25.50
CA ASP A 32 -8.69 26.57 26.67
C ASP A 32 -10.21 26.35 26.48
N ILE A 33 -10.65 26.18 25.23
CA ILE A 33 -12.08 26.10 24.86
C ILE A 33 -12.45 24.82 24.09
N ALA A 34 -11.46 24.00 23.71
CA ALA A 34 -11.68 22.78 22.94
C ALA A 34 -10.70 21.66 23.34
N SER A 35 -11.17 20.41 23.28
CA SER A 35 -10.31 19.23 23.42
C SER A 35 -9.73 18.82 22.07
N ILE A 36 -8.41 18.83 21.96
CA ILE A 36 -7.69 18.46 20.73
C ILE A 36 -7.06 17.10 20.93
N LYS A 37 -7.52 16.12 20.14
CA LYS A 37 -6.99 14.77 20.13
C LYS A 37 -6.71 14.32 18.70
N ARG A 38 -5.67 13.51 18.53
CA ARG A 38 -5.49 12.75 17.29
C ARG A 38 -6.44 11.57 17.35
N ALA A 39 -7.40 11.52 16.44
CA ALA A 39 -8.39 10.47 16.35
C ALA A 39 -8.57 10.04 14.89
N TYR A 40 -9.16 8.86 14.69
CA TYR A 40 -9.63 8.44 13.38
C TYR A 40 -10.82 9.30 12.95
N ALA A 41 -10.98 9.48 11.64
CA ALA A 41 -12.17 10.12 11.09
C ALA A 41 -13.38 9.20 11.32
N ASP A 42 -14.46 9.75 11.88
CA ASP A 42 -15.71 9.06 12.11
C ASP A 42 -16.87 9.85 11.47
N PRO A 43 -17.55 9.30 10.45
CA PRO A 43 -17.33 7.99 9.85
C PRO A 43 -16.03 7.91 9.02
N PRO A 44 -15.44 6.72 8.83
CA PRO A 44 -14.26 6.54 7.98
C PRO A 44 -14.55 6.98 6.55
N ALA A 45 -13.73 7.87 5.99
CA ALA A 45 -13.92 8.35 4.62
C ALA A 45 -13.67 7.26 3.56
N THR A 46 -12.88 6.23 3.88
CA THR A 46 -12.63 5.08 3.00
C THR A 46 -12.34 3.85 3.85
N THR A 47 -13.13 2.79 3.67
CA THR A 47 -12.92 1.50 4.32
C THR A 47 -12.56 0.48 3.27
N VAL A 48 -11.42 -0.19 3.43
CA VAL A 48 -11.01 -1.30 2.55
C VAL A 48 -11.24 -2.60 3.30
N ARG A 49 -11.82 -3.59 2.61
CA ARG A 49 -12.06 -4.91 3.18
C ARG A 49 -11.42 -5.98 2.31
N PHE A 50 -10.86 -6.98 2.95
CA PHE A 50 -10.39 -8.19 2.31
C PHE A 50 -10.95 -9.39 3.07
N GLN A 51 -11.66 -10.26 2.36
CA GLN A 51 -12.37 -11.42 2.95
C GLN A 51 -13.29 -11.05 4.13
N GLY A 52 -14.02 -9.94 4.00
CA GLY A 52 -14.96 -9.46 5.03
C GLY A 52 -14.31 -8.78 6.25
N LYS A 53 -12.97 -8.78 6.36
CA LYS A 53 -12.24 -8.09 7.41
C LYS A 53 -11.78 -6.71 6.94
N GLU A 54 -11.82 -5.72 7.81
CA GLU A 54 -11.22 -4.41 7.54
C GLU A 54 -9.70 -4.53 7.47
N VAL A 55 -9.10 -3.96 6.42
CA VAL A 55 -7.67 -4.07 6.15
C VAL A 55 -7.07 -2.74 5.75
N LEU A 56 -5.77 -2.58 5.99
CA LEU A 56 -4.97 -1.55 5.34
C LEU A 56 -4.43 -2.11 4.03
N ALA A 57 -4.85 -1.55 2.90
CA ALA A 57 -4.34 -1.93 1.59
C ALA A 57 -3.09 -1.14 1.23
N LEU A 58 -2.06 -1.85 0.76
CA LEU A 58 -0.82 -1.28 0.26
C LEU A 58 -0.67 -1.65 -1.22
N GLY A 59 -0.67 -0.64 -2.08
CA GLY A 59 -0.38 -0.80 -3.51
C GLY A 59 1.10 -0.56 -3.79
N VAL A 60 1.77 -1.53 -4.38
CA VAL A 60 3.16 -1.40 -4.85
C VAL A 60 3.14 -1.36 -6.37
N SER A 61 3.68 -0.30 -6.95
CA SER A 61 3.80 -0.13 -8.39
C SER A 61 5.27 -0.05 -8.79
N MET A 62 5.56 -0.54 -9.99
CA MET A 62 6.90 -0.54 -10.52
C MET A 62 7.28 0.84 -11.08
N ALA A 63 8.53 1.25 -10.86
CA ALA A 63 9.11 2.38 -11.57
C ALA A 63 9.15 2.12 -13.09
N LYS A 64 9.08 3.19 -13.88
CA LYS A 64 9.07 3.09 -15.35
C LYS A 64 10.31 2.36 -15.87
N GLY A 65 10.10 1.32 -16.67
CA GLY A 65 11.19 0.53 -17.28
C GLY A 65 11.86 -0.47 -16.33
N GLY A 66 11.31 -0.72 -15.14
CA GLY A 66 11.82 -1.75 -14.24
C GLY A 66 11.52 -3.18 -14.74
N ASP A 67 12.13 -4.15 -14.07
CA ASP A 67 11.84 -5.58 -14.27
C ASP A 67 10.79 -6.04 -13.23
N ILE A 68 9.62 -6.44 -13.71
CA ILE A 68 8.51 -6.94 -12.87
C ILE A 68 8.88 -8.20 -12.10
N ILE A 69 9.70 -9.08 -12.68
CA ILE A 69 10.10 -10.35 -12.08
C ILE A 69 11.10 -10.08 -10.96
N ALA A 70 12.09 -9.21 -11.21
CA ALA A 70 13.03 -8.78 -10.19
C ALA A 70 12.32 -8.05 -9.03
N MET A 71 11.37 -7.16 -9.35
CA MET A 71 10.54 -6.48 -8.34
C MET A 71 9.76 -7.48 -7.50
N GLY A 72 9.13 -8.50 -8.12
CA GLY A 72 8.40 -9.55 -7.40
C GLY A 72 9.29 -10.31 -6.42
N LYS A 73 10.51 -10.68 -6.84
CA LYS A 73 11.50 -11.34 -5.98
C LYS A 73 11.92 -10.46 -4.80
N ALA A 74 12.23 -9.19 -5.05
CA ALA A 74 12.61 -8.24 -4.02
C ALA A 74 11.46 -8.00 -3.02
N LEU A 75 10.22 -7.89 -3.52
CA LEU A 75 9.04 -7.73 -2.69
C LEU A 75 8.83 -8.93 -1.77
N ALA A 76 8.99 -10.16 -2.26
CA ALA A 76 8.88 -11.38 -1.46
C ALA A 76 9.90 -11.41 -0.30
N VAL A 77 11.13 -11.00 -0.55
CA VAL A 77 12.17 -10.90 0.50
C VAL A 77 11.80 -9.82 1.52
N ALA A 78 11.37 -8.66 1.06
CA ALA A 78 10.98 -7.56 1.94
C ALA A 78 9.76 -7.90 2.80
N THR A 79 8.72 -8.53 2.23
CA THR A 79 7.54 -8.96 2.99
C THR A 79 7.91 -9.98 4.05
N GLN A 80 8.78 -10.94 3.72
CA GLN A 80 9.20 -11.96 4.68
C GLN A 80 10.05 -11.38 5.83
N ALA A 81 10.82 -10.32 5.58
CA ALA A 81 11.51 -9.57 6.63
C ALA A 81 10.51 -8.80 7.51
N ILE A 82 9.58 -8.05 6.90
CA ILE A 82 8.59 -7.26 7.61
C ILE A 82 7.69 -8.14 8.48
N GLU A 83 7.26 -9.31 7.97
CA GLU A 83 6.43 -10.27 8.73
C GLU A 83 7.03 -10.67 10.08
N ARG A 84 8.37 -10.67 10.20
CA ARG A 84 9.05 -11.00 11.47
C ARG A 84 9.01 -9.88 12.49
N ASP A 85 8.95 -8.64 12.02
CA ASP A 85 8.94 -7.44 12.86
C ASP A 85 7.51 -6.94 13.15
N LEU A 86 6.49 -7.65 12.65
CA LEU A 86 5.11 -7.28 12.86
C LEU A 86 4.67 -7.51 14.33
N PRO A 87 3.97 -6.53 14.94
CA PRO A 87 3.33 -6.70 16.23
C PRO A 87 2.32 -7.85 16.23
N ALA A 88 2.10 -8.44 17.40
CA ALA A 88 1.09 -9.47 17.58
C ALA A 88 -0.30 -8.97 17.13
N GLY A 89 -0.98 -9.79 16.31
CA GLY A 89 -2.31 -9.48 15.77
C GLY A 89 -2.31 -8.80 14.39
N ILE A 90 -1.14 -8.44 13.85
CA ILE A 90 -1.01 -7.93 12.47
C ILE A 90 -0.52 -9.06 11.56
N GLN A 91 -1.15 -9.22 10.41
CA GLN A 91 -0.77 -10.20 9.39
C GLN A 91 -0.73 -9.51 8.02
N LEU A 92 0.28 -9.86 7.23
CA LEU A 92 0.34 -9.46 5.83
C LEU A 92 -0.44 -10.46 4.99
N GLY A 93 -1.33 -9.94 4.15
CA GLY A 93 -2.10 -10.74 3.20
C GLY A 93 -1.83 -10.24 1.79
N GLN A 94 -1.55 -11.16 0.88
CA GLN A 94 -1.37 -10.82 -0.54
C GLN A 94 -2.73 -10.84 -1.26
N ILE A 95 -3.13 -9.69 -1.79
CA ILE A 95 -4.39 -9.55 -2.53
C ILE A 95 -4.20 -9.87 -4.02
N GLN A 96 -3.09 -9.41 -4.62
CA GLN A 96 -2.77 -9.61 -6.04
C GLN A 96 -1.26 -9.80 -6.24
N ASP A 97 -0.88 -10.65 -7.21
CA ASP A 97 0.51 -10.91 -7.61
C ASP A 97 0.67 -10.87 -9.14
N GLN A 98 0.88 -9.66 -9.67
CA GLN A 98 1.12 -9.49 -11.10
C GLN A 98 2.47 -10.07 -11.58
N PRO A 99 3.61 -9.91 -10.86
CA PRO A 99 4.87 -10.55 -11.22
C PRO A 99 4.77 -12.06 -11.45
N LYS A 100 4.03 -12.75 -10.57
CA LYS A 100 3.83 -14.20 -10.68
C LYS A 100 3.08 -14.58 -11.95
N ALA A 101 2.00 -13.85 -12.28
CA ALA A 101 1.24 -14.10 -13.49
C ALA A 101 2.11 -13.98 -14.76
N VAL A 102 2.92 -12.93 -14.86
CA VAL A 102 3.85 -12.72 -15.99
C VAL A 102 4.89 -13.84 -16.08
N THR A 103 5.48 -14.22 -14.93
CA THR A 103 6.51 -15.28 -14.89
C THR A 103 5.97 -16.61 -15.39
N THR A 104 4.75 -16.97 -14.98
CA THR A 104 4.08 -18.19 -15.43
C THR A 104 3.84 -18.18 -16.94
N SER A 105 3.29 -17.08 -17.48
CA SER A 105 3.00 -16.98 -18.92
C SER A 105 4.25 -17.08 -19.79
N VAL A 106 5.37 -16.49 -19.39
CA VAL A 106 6.64 -16.62 -20.12
C VAL A 106 7.16 -18.05 -20.09
N GLY A 107 7.07 -18.71 -18.93
CA GLY A 107 7.47 -20.11 -18.80
C GLY A 107 6.66 -21.05 -19.69
N GLU A 108 5.34 -20.87 -19.73
CA GLU A 108 4.43 -21.65 -20.58
C GLU A 108 4.74 -21.43 -22.07
N PHE A 109 4.95 -20.18 -22.48
CA PHE A 109 5.35 -19.86 -23.86
C PHE A 109 6.65 -20.56 -24.28
N VAL A 110 7.68 -20.50 -23.42
CA VAL A 110 8.97 -21.17 -23.69
C VAL A 110 8.80 -22.68 -23.76
N HIS A 111 7.96 -23.26 -22.90
CA HIS A 111 7.69 -24.70 -22.91
C HIS A 111 7.07 -25.15 -24.24
N VAL A 112 6.01 -24.46 -24.69
CA VAL A 112 5.35 -24.76 -25.97
C VAL A 112 6.30 -24.56 -27.16
N LEU A 113 7.16 -23.54 -27.11
CA LEU A 113 8.16 -23.31 -28.15
C LEU A 113 9.13 -24.49 -28.27
N ILE A 114 9.61 -25.03 -27.15
CA ILE A 114 10.52 -26.17 -27.13
C ILE A 114 9.84 -27.42 -27.69
N GLU A 115 8.59 -27.70 -27.30
CA GLU A 115 7.82 -28.83 -27.83
C GLU A 115 7.69 -28.75 -29.35
N ALA A 116 7.33 -27.57 -29.89
CA ALA A 116 7.20 -27.35 -31.31
C ALA A 116 8.52 -27.62 -32.05
N VAL A 117 9.65 -27.12 -31.53
CA VAL A 117 10.98 -27.35 -32.13
C VAL A 117 11.33 -28.84 -32.13
N VAL A 118 11.08 -29.55 -31.02
CA VAL A 118 11.36 -30.99 -30.92
C VAL A 118 10.54 -31.78 -31.93
N ILE A 119 9.25 -31.47 -32.08
CA ILE A 119 8.38 -32.13 -33.06
C ILE A 119 8.89 -31.90 -34.49
N VAL A 120 9.25 -30.65 -34.82
CA VAL A 120 9.80 -30.31 -36.15
C VAL A 120 11.08 -31.09 -36.43
N LEU A 121 12.00 -31.17 -35.45
CA LEU A 121 13.24 -31.94 -35.60
C LEU A 121 12.96 -33.43 -35.76
N ALA A 122 12.04 -34.00 -34.98
CA ALA A 122 11.67 -35.40 -35.06
C ALA A 122 11.10 -35.75 -36.45
N VAL A 123 10.12 -34.99 -36.94
CA VAL A 123 9.53 -35.20 -38.27
C VAL A 123 10.57 -35.04 -39.36
N SER A 124 11.44 -34.03 -39.27
CA SER A 124 12.50 -33.81 -40.26
C SER A 124 13.44 -35.01 -40.35
N PHE A 125 13.88 -35.54 -39.20
CA PHE A 125 14.70 -36.76 -39.13
C PHE A 125 14.01 -37.98 -39.73
N LEU A 126 12.72 -38.21 -39.42
CA LEU A 126 11.96 -39.31 -40.00
C LEU A 126 11.76 -39.18 -41.52
N SER A 127 11.74 -37.95 -42.05
CA SER A 127 11.50 -37.71 -43.48
C SER A 127 12.76 -37.76 -44.36
N LEU A 128 13.95 -37.47 -43.80
CA LEU A 128 15.23 -37.50 -44.51
C LEU A 128 16.02 -38.81 -44.32
N GLY A 129 15.71 -39.56 -43.26
CA GLY A 129 16.30 -40.88 -42.97
C GLY A 129 15.68 -42.02 -43.76
#